data_AF-A0A534XY37-F1
#
_entry.id   AF-A0A534XY37-F1
#
_cell.length_a   1.000
_cell.length_b   1.000
_cell.length_c   1.000
_cell.angle_alpha   90.00
_cell.angle_beta   90.00
_cell.angle_gamma   90.00
#
_symmetry.space_group_name_H-M   'P 1'
#
loop_
_entity.id
_entity.type
_entity.pdbx_description
1 polymer ?
#
loop_
_entity_poly.entity_id
_entity_poly.type
_entity_poly.pdbx_seq_one_letter_code
_entity_poly.pdbx_strand_id
1 'polypeptide(L)'
;ASQINGCSLCLDLHRRFARKAGETDERLFAVAAWREAPWFTDAERAVLALTEALTRLSDRPDPVPDSLWDEVRKHYDEPQLAALLISIGAINVWNRLNVATRQVAGTGPG
;
A
#
# COMPACT_ATOMS: atom_id res chain seq x y z
N ALA A 1 2.22 1.75 0.04
CA ALA A 1 2.10 3.23 0.15
C ALA A 1 3.14 3.84 1.10
N SER A 2 3.08 3.61 2.41
CA SER A 2 3.97 4.30 3.39
C SER A 2 5.48 4.15 3.14
N GLN A 3 5.93 3.00 2.60
CA GLN A 3 7.34 2.79 2.22
C GLN A 3 7.76 3.78 1.10
N ILE A 4 6.89 3.99 0.12
CA ILE A 4 7.11 4.88 -1.02
C ILE A 4 7.09 6.35 -0.58
N ASN A 5 6.16 6.71 0.30
CA ASN A 5 6.00 8.08 0.79
C ASN A 5 6.96 8.45 1.93
N GLY A 6 7.77 7.51 2.44
CA GLY A 6 8.72 7.76 3.53
C GLY A 6 8.09 8.10 4.89
N CYS A 7 6.84 7.70 5.16
CA CYS A 7 6.20 7.95 6.45
C CYS A 7 6.63 6.91 7.51
N SER A 8 7.65 7.23 8.33
CA SER A 8 8.18 6.30 9.34
C SER A 8 7.16 5.91 10.42
N LEU A 9 6.36 6.87 10.92
CA LEU A 9 5.27 6.56 11.85
C LEU A 9 4.26 5.58 11.26
N CYS A 10 3.82 5.84 10.03
CA CYS A 10 2.84 4.99 9.35
C CYS A 10 3.40 3.58 9.11
N LEU A 11 4.69 3.46 8.79
CA LEU A 11 5.35 2.17 8.63
C LEU A 11 5.34 1.35 9.92
N ASP A 12 5.72 1.95 11.05
CA ASP A 12 5.71 1.22 12.32
C ASP A 12 4.30 0.80 12.74
N LEU A 13 3.32 1.71 12.63
CA LEU A 13 1.92 1.40 12.96
C LEU A 13 1.36 0.26 12.09
N HIS A 14 1.50 0.35 10.76
CA HIS A 14 0.94 -0.67 9.87
C HIS A 14 1.69 -2.01 9.95
N ARG A 15 2.99 -2.02 10.24
CA ARG A 15 3.72 -3.26 10.56
C ARG A 15 3.11 -3.95 11.77
N ARG A 16 2.83 -3.21 12.85
CA ARG A 16 2.20 -3.78 14.06
C ARG A 16 0.80 -4.32 13.78
N PHE A 17 -0.02 -3.59 13.02
CA PHE A 17 -1.35 -4.05 12.63
C PHE A 17 -1.31 -5.30 11.75
N ALA A 18 -0.41 -5.34 10.77
CA ALA A 18 -0.25 -6.49 9.90
C ALA A 18 0.19 -7.74 10.69
N ARG A 19 1.16 -7.61 11.61
CA ARG A 19 1.54 -8.71 12.51
C ARG A 19 0.38 -9.18 13.38
N LYS A 20 -0.41 -8.26 13.94
CA LYS A 20 -1.62 -8.61 14.72
C LYS A 20 -2.67 -9.33 13.86
N ALA A 21 -2.70 -9.07 12.56
CA ALA A 21 -3.56 -9.74 11.58
C ALA A 21 -2.98 -11.07 11.04
N GLY A 22 -1.83 -11.51 11.53
CA GLY A 22 -1.22 -12.80 11.16
C GLY A 22 -0.21 -12.74 10.02
N GLU A 23 0.17 -11.55 9.56
CA GLU A 23 1.22 -11.40 8.53
C GLU A 23 2.61 -11.78 9.08
N THR A 24 3.45 -12.40 8.25
CA THR A 24 4.78 -12.85 8.66
C THR A 24 5.84 -11.79 8.41
N ASP A 25 6.96 -11.89 9.12
CA ASP A 25 8.08 -10.96 8.93
C ASP A 25 8.69 -11.10 7.52
N GLU A 26 8.82 -12.33 7.01
CA GLU A 26 9.32 -12.60 5.67
C GLU A 26 8.51 -11.84 4.62
N ARG A 27 7.19 -11.96 4.67
CA ARG A 27 6.28 -11.25 3.75
C ARG A 27 6.31 -9.74 3.96
N LEU A 28 6.33 -9.25 5.21
CA LEU A 28 6.45 -7.80 5.49
C LEU A 28 7.71 -7.18 4.91
N PHE A 29 8.86 -7.84 5.07
CA PHE A 29 10.12 -7.39 4.47
C PHE A 29 10.07 -7.48 2.95
N ALA A 30 9.46 -8.53 2.42
CA ALA A 30 9.34 -8.76 0.99
C ALA A 30 8.51 -7.74 0.23
N VAL A 31 7.54 -7.07 0.88
CA VAL A 31 6.67 -6.10 0.22
C VAL A 31 7.47 -5.04 -0.55
N ALA A 32 8.65 -4.66 -0.06
CA ALA A 32 9.50 -3.67 -0.75
C ALA A 32 10.01 -4.16 -2.13
N ALA A 33 10.05 -5.47 -2.35
CA ALA A 33 10.53 -6.13 -3.57
C ALA A 33 9.47 -7.11 -4.13
N TRP A 34 8.19 -6.81 -3.93
CA TRP A 34 7.09 -7.75 -4.15
C TRP A 34 7.01 -8.35 -5.57
N ARG A 35 7.52 -7.65 -6.59
CA ARG A 35 7.52 -8.11 -7.99
C ARG A 35 8.29 -9.41 -8.19
N GLU A 36 9.44 -9.53 -7.55
CA GLU A 36 10.32 -10.70 -7.65
C GLU A 36 10.11 -11.69 -6.49
N ALA A 37 9.38 -11.26 -5.45
CA ALA A 37 9.12 -12.06 -4.28
C ALA A 37 8.09 -13.18 -4.55
N PRO A 38 8.39 -14.45 -4.24
CA PRO A 38 7.50 -15.57 -4.55
C PRO A 38 6.30 -15.69 -3.60
N TRP A 39 6.21 -14.83 -2.58
CA TRP A 39 5.25 -14.99 -1.49
C TRP A 39 3.90 -14.33 -1.72
N PHE A 40 3.72 -13.57 -2.82
CA PHE A 40 2.49 -12.84 -3.12
C PHE A 40 1.71 -13.50 -4.26
N THR A 41 0.42 -13.70 -4.04
CA THR A 41 -0.54 -14.20 -5.03
C THR A 41 -0.76 -13.19 -6.17
N ASP A 42 -1.36 -13.63 -7.28
CA ASP A 42 -1.68 -12.74 -8.41
C ASP A 42 -2.62 -11.59 -8.00
N ALA A 43 -3.61 -11.87 -7.15
CA ALA A 43 -4.50 -10.86 -6.58
C ALA A 43 -3.72 -9.81 -5.76
N GLU A 44 -2.83 -10.25 -4.88
CA GLU A 44 -1.98 -9.37 -4.07
C GLU A 44 -1.04 -8.54 -4.96
N ARG A 45 -0.45 -9.15 -5.99
CA ARG A 45 0.42 -8.47 -6.96
C ARG A 45 -0.34 -7.39 -7.73
N ALA A 46 -1.58 -7.66 -8.16
CA ALA A 46 -2.43 -6.69 -8.83
C ALA A 46 -2.72 -5.47 -7.94
N VAL A 47 -3.12 -5.69 -6.68
CA VAL A 47 -3.40 -4.57 -5.76
C VAL A 47 -2.13 -3.84 -5.29
N LEU A 48 -0.98 -4.53 -5.19
CA LEU A 48 0.31 -3.88 -4.93
C LEU A 48 0.71 -2.97 -6.10
N ALA A 49 0.52 -3.41 -7.35
CA ALA A 49 0.74 -2.57 -8.53
C ALA A 49 -0.17 -1.33 -8.55
N LEU A 50 -1.47 -1.51 -8.28
CA LEU A 50 -2.43 -0.40 -8.15
C LEU A 50 -2.04 0.56 -7.01
N THR A 51 -1.61 0.01 -5.87
CA THR A 51 -1.17 0.82 -4.73
C THR A 51 0.04 1.68 -5.09
N GLU A 52 1.02 1.15 -5.82
CA GLU A 52 2.16 1.94 -6.29
C GLU A 52 1.74 3.03 -7.28
N ALA A 53 0.91 2.68 -8.26
CA ALA A 53 0.40 3.60 -9.27
C ALA A 53 -0.34 4.80 -8.64
N LEU A 54 -1.29 4.53 -7.74
CA LEU A 54 -2.06 5.57 -7.05
C LEU A 54 -1.24 6.35 -6.02
N THR A 55 -0.21 5.74 -5.43
CA THR A 55 0.70 6.46 -4.52
C THR A 55 1.58 7.44 -5.31
N ARG A 56 2.00 7.05 -6.52
CA ARG A 56 2.84 7.83 -7.44
C ARG A 56 2.03 8.50 -8.54
N LEU A 57 0.80 8.91 -8.22
CA LEU A 57 -0.20 9.39 -9.18
C LEU A 57 0.31 10.52 -10.09
N SER A 58 1.16 11.40 -9.54
CA SER A 58 1.71 12.57 -10.25
C SER A 58 2.93 12.26 -11.12
N ASP A 59 3.48 11.05 -11.06
CA ASP A 59 4.76 10.74 -11.72
C ASP A 59 4.61 10.51 -13.24
N ARG A 60 3.38 10.31 -13.73
CA ARG A 60 3.08 10.00 -15.14
C ARG A 60 1.69 10.50 -15.53
N PRO A 61 1.43 10.78 -16.82
CA PRO A 61 0.15 11.32 -17.29
C PRO A 61 -1.01 10.33 -17.21
N ASP A 62 -0.73 9.03 -17.39
CA ASP A 62 -1.69 7.93 -17.23
C ASP A 62 -1.20 6.99 -16.11
N PRO A 63 -1.52 7.28 -14.85
CA PRO A 63 -1.03 6.50 -13.71
C PRO A 63 -1.70 5.13 -13.59
N VAL A 64 -2.95 4.99 -14.05
CA VAL A 64 -3.74 3.75 -13.95
C VAL A 64 -4.32 3.42 -15.33
N PRO A 65 -3.51 2.86 -16.24
CA PRO A 65 -3.98 2.45 -17.56
C PRO A 65 -5.03 1.34 -17.43
N ASP A 66 -5.89 1.20 -18.45
CA ASP A 66 -6.95 0.17 -18.50
C ASP A 66 -6.39 -1.24 -18.24
N SER A 67 -5.20 -1.56 -18.76
CA SER A 67 -4.57 -2.87 -18.53
C SER A 67 -4.27 -3.17 -17.06
N LEU A 68 -3.91 -2.16 -16.27
CA LEU A 68 -3.71 -2.31 -14.83
C LEU A 68 -5.06 -2.45 -14.13
N TRP A 69 -6.04 -1.63 -14.51
CA TRP A 69 -7.38 -1.68 -13.93
C TRP A 69 -8.06 -3.03 -14.18
N ASP A 70 -8.00 -3.52 -15.42
CA ASP A 70 -8.54 -4.81 -15.84
C ASP A 70 -7.87 -5.97 -15.12
N GLU A 71 -6.55 -5.90 -14.87
CA GLU A 71 -5.85 -6.91 -14.08
C GLU A 71 -6.38 -6.97 -12.65
N VAL A 72 -6.59 -5.83 -11.99
CA VAL A 72 -7.15 -5.81 -10.62
C VAL A 72 -8.59 -6.33 -10.60
N ARG A 73 -9.41 -5.98 -11.61
CA ARG A 73 -10.81 -6.43 -11.73
C ARG A 73 -10.97 -7.94 -11.91
N LYS A 74 -9.93 -8.67 -12.33
CA LYS A 74 -9.96 -10.13 -12.38
C LYS A 74 -10.05 -10.77 -10.99
N HIS A 75 -9.58 -10.07 -9.96
CA HIS A 75 -9.41 -10.62 -8.61
C HIS A 75 -10.38 -10.06 -7.58
N TYR A 76 -10.97 -8.89 -7.83
CA TYR A 76 -11.80 -8.17 -6.87
C TYR A 76 -13.12 -7.69 -7.48
N ASP A 77 -14.21 -7.86 -6.74
CA ASP A 77 -15.53 -7.34 -7.11
C ASP A 77 -15.64 -5.82 -6.84
N GLU A 78 -16.75 -5.20 -7.27
CA GLU A 78 -16.92 -3.75 -7.14
C GLU A 78 -16.85 -3.22 -5.69
N PRO A 79 -17.53 -3.83 -4.70
CA PRO A 79 -17.36 -3.45 -3.30
C PRO A 79 -15.91 -3.54 -2.80
N GLN A 80 -15.20 -4.61 -3.16
CA GLN A 80 -13.79 -4.81 -2.79
C GLN A 80 -12.91 -3.74 -3.46
N LEU A 81 -13.09 -3.46 -4.74
CA LEU A 81 -12.36 -2.42 -5.47
C LEU A 81 -12.56 -1.05 -4.84
N ALA A 82 -13.80 -0.69 -4.49
CA ALA A 82 -14.09 0.56 -3.80
C ALA A 82 -13.35 0.64 -2.45
N ALA A 83 -13.38 -0.45 -1.66
CA ALA A 83 -12.67 -0.52 -0.39
C ALA A 83 -11.14 -0.39 -0.56
N LEU A 84 -10.57 -0.99 -1.61
CA LEU A 84 -9.15 -0.87 -1.95
C LEU A 84 -8.77 0.57 -2.30
N LEU A 85 -9.55 1.23 -3.16
CA LEU A 85 -9.32 2.64 -3.53
C LEU A 85 -9.39 3.57 -2.32
N ILE A 86 -10.40 3.40 -1.46
CA ILE A 86 -10.54 4.18 -0.23
C ILE A 86 -9.35 3.92 0.70
N SER A 87 -8.93 2.67 0.85
CA SER A 87 -7.80 2.32 1.71
C SER A 87 -6.48 2.93 1.23
N ILE A 88 -6.22 2.87 -0.09
CA ILE A 88 -5.02 3.46 -0.72
C ILE A 88 -5.05 4.99 -0.60
N GLY A 89 -6.20 5.61 -0.82
CA GLY A 89 -6.39 7.05 -0.65
C GLY A 89 -6.19 7.50 0.79
N ALA A 90 -6.80 6.79 1.74
CA ALA A 90 -6.71 7.09 3.18
C ALA A 90 -5.27 7.03 3.68
N ILE A 91 -4.50 5.98 3.34
CA ILE A 91 -3.10 5.91 3.76
C ILE A 91 -2.25 7.01 3.11
N ASN A 92 -2.57 7.42 1.89
CA ASN A 92 -1.91 8.53 1.21
C ASN A 92 -2.19 9.88 1.90
N VAL A 93 -3.40 10.10 2.43
CA VAL A 93 -3.71 11.26 3.27
C VAL A 93 -2.89 11.22 4.56
N TRP A 94 -2.89 10.10 5.28
CA TRP A 94 -2.14 9.98 6.53
C TRP A 94 -0.63 10.14 6.34
N ASN A 95 -0.07 9.61 5.26
CA ASN A 95 1.34 9.81 4.92
C ASN A 95 1.64 11.31 4.75
N ARG A 96 0.81 12.05 4.00
CA ARG A 96 1.00 13.49 3.78
C ARG A 96 0.95 14.28 5.08
N LEU A 97 -0.04 14.02 5.92
CA LEU A 97 -0.19 14.70 7.21
C LEU A 97 1.01 14.44 8.12
N ASN A 98 1.36 13.17 8.32
CA ASN A 98 2.42 12.78 9.26
C ASN A 98 3.81 13.19 8.80
N VAL A 99 4.09 13.13 7.49
CA VAL A 99 5.36 13.62 6.94
C VAL A 99 5.46 15.14 7.08
N ALA A 100 4.41 15.88 6.72
CA ALA A 100 4.39 17.35 6.81
C ALA A 100 4.57 17.85 8.25
N THR A 101 4.03 17.12 9.24
CA THR A 101 4.15 17.45 10.67
C THR A 101 5.28 16.71 11.39
N ARG A 102 6.18 16.07 10.65
CA ARG A 102 7.40 15.38 11.16
C ARG A 102 7.12 14.36 12.27
N GLN A 103 6.01 13.62 12.17
CA GLN A 103 5.75 12.51 13.06
C GLN A 103 6.73 11.36 12.77
N VAL A 104 7.29 10.76 13.82
CA VAL A 104 8.31 9.71 13.70
C VAL A 104 7.84 8.41 14.33
N ALA A 105 8.39 7.29 13.86
CA ALA A 105 8.17 6.00 14.51
C ALA A 105 8.49 6.06 16.01
N GLY A 106 7.70 5.36 16.83
CA GLY A 106 7.88 5.35 18.29
C GLY A 106 7.15 6.46 19.06
N THR A 107 6.54 7.46 18.40
CA THR A 107 5.74 8.51 19.08
C THR A 107 4.23 8.27 19.02
N GLY A 108 3.78 7.23 18.32
CA GLY A 108 2.36 6.86 18.23
C GLY A 108 1.88 6.00 19.41
N PRO A 109 0.55 5.85 19.60
CA PRO A 109 -0.01 4.96 20.61
C PRO A 109 0.49 3.52 20.41
N GLY A 110 0.81 2.86 21.53
CA GLY A 110 1.45 1.54 21.60
C GLY A 110 0.60 0.39 21.06
#